data_AF-A0A0G2GCW6-F1
#
_entry.id   AF-A0A0G2GCW6-F1
#
_cell.length_a   1.000
_cell.length_b   1.000
_cell.length_c   1.000
_cell.angle_alpha   90.00
_cell.angle_beta   90.00
_cell.angle_gamma   90.00
#
_symmetry.space_group_name_H-M   'P 1'
#
loop_
_entity.id
_entity.type
_entity.pdbx_description
1 polymer ?
#
loop_
_entity_poly.entity_id
_entity_poly.type
_entity_poly.pdbx_seq_one_letter_code
_entity_poly.pdbx_strand_id
1 'polypeptide(L)'
;MKLIWSTFLICLIALYISHNQDIIDVVRNLTASLVTSSNSTRASTVSKILPQEFSFPGLPLIPEDIATKMSVPRAIRFAFNAIEQSEGAGARVRRSIGTPKLRNFSPFLMLDHFTIGPGAGFPDHPHRGQETITYLLSGGVDHEDFAGNKGTIGPGDLQFMTAGRGIMHAEMPRQNPDGSANVGLQLWVDLPQKLKACEPRYRDLRADEIPRATADDGKVDIKVISGRSQGVDSVRDLAYTPVWILDVTMKPGARLAQEIPKSWNAFIYTLTGTTNFGNGPKDTQTITPYHNVVFEQPGDIITAETEEGATEDSRFLIIAGQPLDQKVVQYGPFVMNSQEEVYQAFVDFQTASNGFERSLGWQSEIGKSMAH
;
A
#
# COMPACT_ATOMS: atom_id res chain seq x y z
N MET A 1 -26.95 -24.46 -30.93
CA MET A 1 -26.70 -24.79 -32.35
C MET A 1 -26.05 -23.67 -33.19
N LYS A 2 -26.21 -22.36 -32.89
CA LYS A 2 -25.58 -21.28 -33.69
C LYS A 2 -24.08 -21.03 -33.43
N LEU A 3 -23.51 -21.47 -32.31
CA LEU A 3 -22.10 -21.23 -31.95
C LEU A 3 -21.10 -22.24 -32.54
N ILE A 4 -21.57 -23.41 -33.01
CA ILE A 4 -20.73 -24.46 -33.60
C ILE A 4 -20.46 -24.17 -35.10
N TRP A 5 -21.33 -23.39 -35.74
CA TRP A 5 -21.18 -23.04 -37.15
C TRP A 5 -20.17 -21.91 -37.38
N SER A 6 -19.96 -21.01 -36.41
CA SER A 6 -19.00 -19.89 -36.55
C SER A 6 -17.54 -20.35 -36.43
N THR A 7 -17.25 -21.26 -35.50
CA THR A 7 -15.90 -21.85 -35.36
C THR A 7 -15.52 -22.74 -36.54
N PHE A 8 -16.48 -23.49 -37.08
CA PHE A 8 -16.24 -24.33 -38.27
C PHE A 8 -15.96 -23.49 -39.53
N LEU A 9 -16.64 -22.35 -39.68
CA LEU A 9 -16.43 -21.42 -40.80
C LEU A 9 -15.06 -20.72 -40.71
N ILE A 10 -14.62 -20.33 -39.50
CA ILE A 10 -13.30 -19.72 -39.28
C ILE A 10 -12.17 -20.72 -39.60
N CYS A 11 -12.31 -21.99 -39.20
CA CYS A 11 -11.33 -23.03 -39.51
C CYS A 11 -11.26 -23.33 -41.02
N LEU A 12 -12.40 -23.34 -41.72
CA LEU A 12 -12.43 -23.54 -43.18
C LEU A 12 -11.80 -22.36 -43.94
N ILE A 13 -12.00 -21.13 -43.47
CA ILE A 13 -11.35 -19.93 -44.05
C ILE A 13 -9.84 -19.98 -43.80
N ALA A 14 -9.39 -20.37 -42.60
CA ALA A 14 -7.97 -20.49 -42.29
C ALA A 14 -7.28 -21.61 -43.11
N LEU A 15 -7.96 -22.74 -43.33
CA LEU A 15 -7.49 -23.82 -44.20
C LEU A 15 -7.47 -23.42 -45.68
N TYR A 16 -8.45 -22.64 -46.14
CA TYR A 16 -8.47 -22.13 -47.51
C TYR A 16 -7.35 -21.12 -47.77
N ILE A 17 -7.07 -20.23 -46.80
CA ILE A 17 -5.96 -19.26 -46.89
C ILE A 17 -4.61 -19.99 -46.86
N SER A 18 -4.44 -21.04 -46.04
CA SER A 18 -3.16 -21.75 -45.94
C SER A 18 -2.83 -22.62 -47.15
N HIS A 19 -3.82 -22.99 -47.98
CA HIS A 19 -3.64 -23.79 -49.19
C HIS A 19 -3.56 -22.98 -50.49
N ASN A 20 -3.72 -21.65 -50.42
CA ASN A 20 -3.76 -20.80 -51.60
C ASN A 20 -2.58 -19.82 -51.59
N GLN A 21 -1.49 -20.20 -52.30
CA GLN A 21 -0.22 -19.46 -52.33
C GLN A 21 -0.40 -17.99 -52.77
N ASP A 22 -1.32 -17.72 -53.70
CA ASP A 22 -1.59 -16.36 -54.18
C ASP A 22 -2.13 -15.44 -53.07
N ILE A 23 -2.90 -15.98 -52.10
CA ILE A 23 -3.45 -15.20 -50.97
C ILE A 23 -2.36 -14.95 -49.92
N ILE A 24 -1.48 -15.93 -49.69
CA ILE A 24 -0.33 -15.80 -48.77
C ILE A 24 0.61 -14.69 -49.26
N ASP A 25 0.85 -14.61 -50.57
CA ASP A 25 1.71 -13.59 -51.17
C ASP A 25 1.09 -12.19 -51.10
N VAL A 26 -0.23 -12.06 -51.24
CA VAL A 26 -0.94 -10.78 -51.02
C VAL A 26 -0.82 -10.29 -49.57
N VAL A 27 -0.96 -11.19 -48.58
CA VAL A 27 -0.83 -10.85 -47.15
C VAL A 27 0.62 -10.50 -46.78
N ARG A 28 1.61 -11.18 -47.37
CA ARG A 28 3.03 -10.81 -47.21
C ARG A 28 3.37 -9.46 -47.83
N ASN A 29 2.82 -9.15 -49.00
CA ASN A 29 3.07 -7.86 -49.66
C ASN A 29 2.39 -6.69 -48.93
N LEU A 30 1.22 -6.91 -48.31
CA LEU A 30 0.56 -5.91 -47.45
C LEU A 30 1.37 -5.62 -46.18
N THR A 31 1.94 -6.65 -45.55
CA THR A 31 2.78 -6.47 -44.35
C THR A 31 4.13 -5.82 -44.70
N ALA A 32 4.73 -6.13 -45.84
CA ALA A 32 5.94 -5.47 -46.33
C ALA A 32 5.72 -3.98 -46.70
N SER A 33 4.55 -3.62 -47.23
CA SER A 33 4.17 -2.23 -47.54
C SER A 33 3.92 -1.38 -46.29
N LEU A 34 3.51 -1.99 -45.17
CA LEU A 34 3.30 -1.30 -43.89
C LEU A 34 4.61 -1.08 -43.12
N VAL A 35 5.63 -1.93 -43.35
CA VAL A 35 6.95 -1.81 -42.73
C VAL A 35 7.87 -0.83 -43.48
N THR A 36 7.59 -0.55 -44.76
CA THR A 36 8.42 0.34 -45.59
C THR A 36 7.96 1.81 -45.61
N SER A 37 6.78 2.14 -45.04
CA SER A 37 6.26 3.51 -45.03
C SER A 37 6.64 4.33 -43.79
N SER A 38 7.48 3.85 -42.88
CA SER A 38 7.87 4.58 -41.64
C SER A 38 9.28 5.17 -41.64
N ASN A 39 10.08 4.99 -42.70
CA ASN A 39 11.43 5.54 -42.80
C ASN A 39 11.58 6.52 -43.96
N SER A 40 11.15 7.77 -43.76
CA SER A 40 11.65 8.91 -44.54
C SER A 40 11.40 10.24 -43.82
N THR A 41 12.51 10.89 -43.45
CA THR A 41 12.70 12.35 -43.35
C THR A 41 11.91 13.17 -42.32
N ARG A 42 12.58 13.54 -41.22
CA ARG A 42 12.60 14.94 -40.76
C ARG A 42 13.90 15.26 -40.01
N ALA A 43 14.75 16.06 -40.66
CA ALA A 43 15.74 16.86 -39.97
C ALA A 43 15.02 18.06 -39.35
N SER A 44 15.12 18.23 -38.02
CA SER A 44 14.80 19.48 -37.35
C SER A 44 15.51 19.55 -36.00
N THR A 45 16.45 20.50 -35.91
CA THR A 45 16.72 21.35 -34.75
C THR A 45 16.84 20.67 -33.39
N VAL A 46 18.06 20.58 -32.87
CA VAL A 46 18.34 20.28 -31.45
C VAL A 46 17.80 21.43 -30.60
N SER A 47 16.52 21.35 -30.24
CA SER A 47 16.00 22.02 -29.06
C SER A 47 16.40 21.19 -27.86
N LYS A 48 17.09 21.78 -26.88
CA LYS A 48 17.30 21.18 -25.57
C LYS A 48 15.93 20.79 -25.01
N ILE A 49 15.61 19.50 -25.03
CA ILE A 49 14.50 18.95 -24.27
C ILE A 49 14.97 19.06 -22.81
N LEU A 50 14.49 20.08 -22.12
CA LEU A 50 14.46 20.08 -20.66
C LEU A 50 13.79 18.76 -20.24
N PRO A 51 14.34 18.01 -19.27
CA PRO A 51 13.71 16.79 -18.80
C PRO A 51 12.27 17.13 -18.41
N GLN A 52 11.32 16.47 -19.08
CA GLN A 52 9.93 16.51 -18.71
C GLN A 52 9.88 15.95 -17.28
N GLU A 53 9.66 16.81 -16.29
CA GLU A 53 9.37 16.36 -14.94
C GLU A 53 8.21 15.38 -15.06
N PHE A 54 8.47 14.09 -14.82
CA PHE A 54 7.42 13.10 -14.69
C PHE A 54 6.63 13.51 -13.44
N SER A 55 5.56 14.28 -13.64
CA SER A 55 4.67 14.66 -12.55
C SER A 55 4.08 13.38 -11.98
N PHE A 56 4.40 13.07 -10.72
CA PHE A 56 3.79 11.96 -10.02
C PHE A 56 2.26 12.11 -10.07
N PRO A 57 1.51 11.17 -10.66
CA PRO A 57 0.08 11.35 -10.91
C PRO A 57 -0.78 11.10 -9.64
N GLY A 58 -0.16 11.05 -8.47
CA GLY A 58 -0.84 10.95 -7.19
C GLY A 58 -1.69 12.19 -6.90
N LEU A 59 -2.73 12.00 -6.10
CA LEU A 59 -3.52 13.10 -5.57
C LEU A 59 -2.68 13.89 -4.53
N PRO A 60 -2.99 15.18 -4.28
CA PRO A 60 -2.18 16.01 -3.40
C PRO A 60 -2.13 15.42 -1.98
N LEU A 61 -0.91 15.14 -1.51
CA LEU A 61 -0.67 14.56 -0.19
C LEU A 61 -1.09 15.53 0.94
N ILE A 62 -0.96 16.83 0.74
CA ILE A 62 -1.33 17.86 1.72
C ILE A 62 -2.45 18.71 1.11
N PRO A 63 -3.71 18.47 1.50
CA PRO A 63 -4.85 19.25 1.04
C PRO A 63 -4.79 20.73 1.49
N GLU A 64 -5.37 21.64 0.69
CA GLU A 64 -5.42 23.09 1.00
C GLU A 64 -6.37 23.44 2.16
N ASP A 65 -7.24 22.52 2.59
CA ASP A 65 -8.35 22.75 3.53
C ASP A 65 -8.01 22.60 5.03
N ILE A 66 -6.72 22.49 5.38
CA ILE A 66 -6.28 22.28 6.77
C ILE A 66 -6.46 23.54 7.64
N ALA A 67 -6.46 24.74 7.06
CA ALA A 67 -6.55 25.99 7.81
C ALA A 67 -7.99 26.46 8.04
N THR A 68 -8.59 26.15 9.20
CA THR A 68 -9.82 26.83 9.65
C THR A 68 -9.68 27.47 11.04
N LYS A 69 -10.32 28.62 11.24
CA LYS A 69 -10.20 29.46 12.45
C LYS A 69 -10.74 28.83 13.74
N MET A 70 -11.47 27.72 13.66
CA MET A 70 -11.94 26.94 14.81
C MET A 70 -11.83 25.46 14.47
N SER A 71 -10.94 24.77 15.18
CA SER A 71 -10.77 23.33 15.07
C SER A 71 -11.86 22.58 15.82
N VAL A 72 -12.35 21.50 15.23
CA VAL A 72 -13.39 20.62 15.77
C VAL A 72 -12.77 19.25 16.02
N PRO A 73 -12.70 18.80 17.30
CA PRO A 73 -12.19 17.47 17.61
C PRO A 73 -13.05 16.36 16.99
N ARG A 74 -12.39 15.30 16.54
CA ARG A 74 -13.05 14.10 16.01
C ARG A 74 -13.57 13.22 17.14
N ALA A 75 -14.81 12.75 16.99
CA ALA A 75 -15.39 11.76 17.88
C ALA A 75 -14.84 10.36 17.58
N ILE A 76 -14.63 9.55 18.63
CA ILE A 76 -14.31 8.13 18.49
C ILE A 76 -15.59 7.39 18.08
N ARG A 77 -15.56 6.71 16.94
CA ARG A 77 -16.65 5.86 16.46
C ARG A 77 -16.69 4.54 17.25
N PHE A 78 -15.53 3.89 17.38
CA PHE A 78 -15.30 2.77 18.29
C PHE A 78 -13.80 2.45 18.40
N ALA A 79 -13.40 1.77 19.47
CA ALA A 79 -12.09 1.19 19.62
C ALA A 79 -12.20 -0.34 19.79
N PHE A 80 -11.21 -1.08 19.29
CA PHE A 80 -11.16 -2.54 19.45
C PHE A 80 -9.73 -3.07 19.39
N ASN A 81 -9.47 -4.14 20.15
CA ASN A 81 -8.17 -4.82 20.14
C ASN A 81 -7.97 -5.60 18.83
N ALA A 82 -6.78 -5.51 18.26
CA ALA A 82 -6.38 -6.29 17.09
C ALA A 82 -6.25 -7.78 17.44
N ILE A 83 -6.71 -8.63 16.54
CA ILE A 83 -6.83 -10.07 16.78
C ILE A 83 -5.57 -10.76 16.26
N GLU A 84 -4.95 -11.59 17.11
CA GLU A 84 -3.77 -12.36 16.71
C GLU A 84 -4.16 -13.59 15.89
N GLN A 85 -3.51 -13.79 14.74
CA GLN A 85 -3.74 -14.90 13.83
C GLN A 85 -2.44 -15.30 13.12
N SER A 86 -2.44 -16.49 12.52
CA SER A 86 -1.32 -16.96 11.70
C SER A 86 -1.49 -16.51 10.24
N GLU A 87 -0.40 -16.14 9.59
CA GLU A 87 -0.34 -15.76 8.18
C GLU A 87 0.96 -16.27 7.55
N GLY A 88 1.03 -16.28 6.21
CA GLY A 88 2.21 -16.72 5.47
C GLY A 88 2.67 -18.12 5.87
N ALA A 89 3.99 -18.29 5.98
CA ALA A 89 4.61 -19.52 6.47
C ALA A 89 5.14 -19.29 7.89
N GLY A 90 4.34 -19.62 8.91
CA GLY A 90 4.74 -19.56 10.32
C GLY A 90 4.77 -18.16 10.95
N ALA A 91 4.34 -17.11 10.24
CA ALA A 91 4.28 -15.76 10.77
C ALA A 91 3.03 -15.55 11.64
N ARG A 92 3.14 -14.64 12.63
CA ARG A 92 2.03 -14.21 13.47
C ARG A 92 1.77 -12.73 13.24
N VAL A 93 0.50 -12.38 13.11
CA VAL A 93 0.07 -10.99 12.93
C VAL A 93 -1.07 -10.67 13.88
N ARG A 94 -1.13 -9.41 14.34
CA ARG A 94 -2.32 -8.83 14.97
C ARG A 94 -3.06 -8.00 13.93
N ARG A 95 -4.19 -8.52 13.44
CA ARG A 95 -5.01 -7.87 12.41
C ARG A 95 -6.05 -6.95 13.04
N SER A 96 -6.12 -5.70 12.57
CA SER A 96 -7.17 -4.75 12.97
C SER A 96 -8.18 -4.49 11.85
N ILE A 97 -7.77 -3.83 10.77
CA ILE A 97 -8.53 -3.70 9.53
C ILE A 97 -8.39 -5.00 8.73
N GLY A 98 -9.48 -5.47 8.13
CA GLY A 98 -9.55 -6.79 7.48
C GLY A 98 -10.19 -7.86 8.36
N THR A 99 -10.62 -7.52 9.58
CA THR A 99 -11.37 -8.41 10.48
C THR A 99 -12.89 -8.32 10.23
N PRO A 100 -13.70 -9.26 10.74
CA PRO A 100 -15.17 -9.11 10.69
C PRO A 100 -15.69 -7.83 11.36
N LYS A 101 -14.95 -7.29 12.35
CA LYS A 101 -15.32 -6.05 13.06
C LYS A 101 -15.14 -4.81 12.17
N LEU A 102 -14.11 -4.81 11.33
CA LEU A 102 -13.83 -3.75 10.36
C LEU A 102 -13.22 -4.36 9.10
N ARG A 103 -14.07 -4.82 8.17
CA ARG A 103 -13.63 -5.56 6.98
C ARG A 103 -12.74 -4.73 6.05
N ASN A 104 -13.03 -3.45 5.93
CA ASN A 104 -12.20 -2.42 5.30
C ASN A 104 -12.64 -1.07 5.86
N PHE A 105 -11.82 -0.05 5.65
CA PHE A 105 -12.10 1.33 6.04
C PHE A 105 -11.46 2.27 5.02
N SER A 106 -12.18 2.53 3.92
CA SER A 106 -11.66 3.21 2.72
C SER A 106 -10.78 4.43 3.07
N PRO A 107 -9.55 4.53 2.53
CA PRO A 107 -8.97 3.65 1.50
C PRO A 107 -8.27 2.40 2.06
N PHE A 108 -8.33 2.14 3.37
CA PHE A 108 -7.59 1.05 4.01
C PHE A 108 -8.29 -0.29 3.86
N LEU A 109 -7.52 -1.30 3.45
CA LEU A 109 -8.03 -2.65 3.18
C LEU A 109 -7.63 -3.62 4.29
N MET A 110 -6.44 -3.46 4.84
CA MET A 110 -5.89 -4.35 5.86
C MET A 110 -4.83 -3.60 6.67
N LEU A 111 -4.76 -3.88 7.98
CA LEU A 111 -3.64 -3.48 8.81
C LEU A 111 -3.24 -4.63 9.72
N ASP A 112 -2.03 -5.13 9.50
CA ASP A 112 -1.39 -6.16 10.31
C ASP A 112 -0.20 -5.58 11.06
N HIS A 113 -0.12 -5.87 12.36
CA HIS A 113 1.10 -5.74 13.14
C HIS A 113 1.76 -7.11 13.22
N PHE A 114 2.84 -7.31 12.48
CA PHE A 114 3.51 -8.59 12.38
C PHE A 114 4.62 -8.76 13.42
N THR A 115 4.79 -10.00 13.86
CA THR A 115 5.96 -10.47 14.61
C THR A 115 6.42 -11.75 13.94
N ILE A 116 7.56 -11.68 13.24
CA ILE A 116 8.07 -12.78 12.43
C ILE A 116 9.35 -13.32 13.07
N GLY A 117 9.24 -14.51 13.65
CA GLY A 117 10.38 -15.21 14.23
C GLY A 117 11.28 -15.86 13.17
N PRO A 118 12.44 -16.41 13.58
CA PRO A 118 13.32 -17.15 12.69
C PRO A 118 12.60 -18.32 12.01
N GLY A 119 12.85 -18.52 10.71
CA GLY A 119 12.25 -19.60 9.93
C GLY A 119 10.76 -19.41 9.61
N ALA A 120 10.24 -18.19 9.76
CA ALA A 120 8.93 -17.79 9.28
C ALA A 120 9.06 -16.68 8.21
N GLY A 121 8.00 -16.39 7.47
CA GLY A 121 8.00 -15.29 6.50
C GLY A 121 6.85 -15.34 5.51
N PHE A 122 6.95 -14.51 4.47
CA PHE A 122 6.00 -14.44 3.37
C PHE A 122 6.72 -14.78 2.06
N PRO A 123 6.76 -16.08 1.67
CA PRO A 123 7.37 -16.49 0.40
C PRO A 123 6.56 -15.95 -0.79
N ASP A 124 7.00 -16.28 -2.00
CA ASP A 124 6.43 -15.81 -3.27
C ASP A 124 4.89 -15.79 -3.28
N HIS A 125 4.33 -14.59 -3.35
CA HIS A 125 2.89 -14.38 -3.39
C HIS A 125 2.53 -13.16 -4.25
N PRO A 126 1.34 -13.16 -4.90
CA PRO A 126 0.95 -12.08 -5.77
C PRO A 126 0.18 -10.96 -5.04
N HIS A 127 0.06 -9.80 -5.68
CA HIS A 127 -0.89 -8.71 -5.36
C HIS A 127 -1.39 -8.04 -6.65
N ARG A 128 -2.61 -7.48 -6.65
CA ARG A 128 -3.15 -6.66 -7.77
C ARG A 128 -4.22 -5.68 -7.28
N GLY A 129 -4.06 -4.41 -7.65
CA GLY A 129 -5.07 -3.35 -7.44
C GLY A 129 -4.95 -2.57 -6.13
N GLN A 130 -3.89 -2.78 -5.35
CA GLN A 130 -3.62 -2.07 -4.09
C GLN A 130 -2.18 -1.57 -4.01
N GLU A 131 -1.90 -0.77 -2.99
CA GLU A 131 -0.56 -0.48 -2.48
C GLU A 131 -0.36 -1.23 -1.16
N THR A 132 0.84 -1.75 -0.92
CA THR A 132 1.24 -2.30 0.38
C THR A 132 2.34 -1.42 0.96
N ILE A 133 2.15 -1.00 2.21
CA ILE A 133 3.08 -0.15 2.94
C ILE A 133 3.62 -0.95 4.12
N THR A 134 4.89 -1.28 4.06
CA THR A 134 5.61 -2.00 5.12
C THR A 134 6.36 -0.96 5.96
N TYR A 135 6.10 -0.89 7.26
CA TYR A 135 6.87 -0.05 8.22
C TYR A 135 7.54 -0.93 9.27
N LEU A 136 8.87 -0.94 9.31
CA LEU A 136 9.59 -1.83 10.22
C LEU A 136 9.92 -1.14 11.54
N LEU A 137 9.48 -1.73 12.65
CA LEU A 137 9.70 -1.21 14.00
C LEU A 137 11.01 -1.72 14.61
N SER A 138 11.35 -3.00 14.37
CA SER A 138 12.60 -3.62 14.82
C SER A 138 13.02 -4.78 13.91
N GLY A 139 14.33 -5.03 13.82
CA GLY A 139 14.93 -6.09 13.01
C GLY A 139 15.18 -5.69 11.56
N GLY A 140 15.03 -6.61 10.61
CA GLY A 140 15.16 -6.39 9.17
C GLY A 140 14.26 -7.32 8.35
N VAL A 141 13.73 -6.84 7.23
CA VAL A 141 12.99 -7.66 6.26
C VAL A 141 13.62 -7.46 4.88
N ASP A 142 14.03 -8.56 4.25
CA ASP A 142 14.45 -8.57 2.85
C ASP A 142 13.23 -8.74 1.96
N HIS A 143 13.20 -8.01 0.84
CA HIS A 143 12.16 -8.13 -0.17
C HIS A 143 12.76 -8.37 -1.55
N GLU A 144 12.03 -9.09 -2.40
CA GLU A 144 12.43 -9.42 -3.76
C GLU A 144 11.17 -9.61 -4.63
N ASP A 145 11.17 -9.07 -5.85
CA ASP A 145 10.06 -9.20 -6.79
C ASP A 145 10.47 -9.73 -8.17
N PHE A 146 9.46 -10.10 -8.95
CA PHE A 146 9.63 -10.56 -10.33
C PHE A 146 9.97 -9.46 -11.36
N ALA A 147 10.06 -8.21 -10.92
CA ALA A 147 10.45 -7.05 -11.71
C ALA A 147 11.92 -6.68 -11.52
N GLY A 148 12.63 -7.40 -10.64
CA GLY A 148 14.04 -7.22 -10.34
C GLY A 148 14.30 -6.25 -9.19
N ASN A 149 13.26 -5.72 -8.54
CA ASN A 149 13.43 -4.92 -7.34
C ASN A 149 13.75 -5.84 -6.16
N LYS A 150 14.74 -5.44 -5.37
CA LYS A 150 15.12 -6.12 -4.13
C LYS A 150 15.82 -5.17 -3.20
N GLY A 151 15.74 -5.47 -1.91
CA GLY A 151 16.35 -4.63 -0.89
C GLY A 151 16.04 -5.13 0.50
N THR A 152 16.41 -4.29 1.47
CA THR A 152 16.18 -4.54 2.88
C THR A 152 15.50 -3.33 3.48
N ILE A 153 14.44 -3.60 4.23
CA ILE A 153 13.75 -2.63 5.08
C ILE A 153 14.38 -2.78 6.47
N GLY A 154 15.04 -1.73 6.96
CA GLY A 154 15.63 -1.68 8.30
C GLY A 154 14.73 -1.00 9.33
N PRO A 155 15.13 -0.94 10.62
CA PRO A 155 14.31 -0.33 11.66
C PRO A 155 14.06 1.16 11.37
N GLY A 156 12.80 1.55 11.33
CA GLY A 156 12.36 2.89 10.99
C GLY A 156 12.18 3.14 9.49
N ASP A 157 12.63 2.23 8.62
CA ASP A 157 12.42 2.33 7.18
C ASP A 157 11.00 1.93 6.80
N LEU A 158 10.55 2.47 5.66
CA LEU A 158 9.33 2.06 5.01
C LEU A 158 9.58 1.60 3.58
N GLN A 159 8.68 0.75 3.11
CA GLN A 159 8.52 0.44 1.70
C GLN A 159 7.08 0.74 1.29
N PHE A 160 6.92 1.56 0.24
CA PHE A 160 5.65 1.76 -0.44
C PHE A 160 5.69 1.00 -1.77
N MET A 161 5.00 -0.14 -1.84
CA MET A 161 4.87 -0.92 -3.06
C MET A 161 3.49 -0.70 -3.67
N THR A 162 3.44 -0.13 -4.86
CA THR A 162 2.24 -0.15 -5.70
C THR A 162 2.19 -1.45 -6.48
N ALA A 163 1.18 -2.30 -6.25
CA ALA A 163 1.01 -3.55 -7.00
C ALA A 163 0.44 -3.31 -8.41
N GLY A 164 -0.44 -2.32 -8.57
CA GLY A 164 -1.03 -1.95 -9.86
C GLY A 164 -1.63 -3.16 -10.58
N ARG A 165 -1.28 -3.33 -11.86
CA ARG A 165 -1.74 -4.43 -12.73
C ARG A 165 -1.25 -5.83 -12.30
N GLY A 166 -0.33 -5.94 -11.34
CA GLY A 166 0.10 -7.23 -10.82
C GLY A 166 1.57 -7.23 -10.43
N ILE A 167 1.85 -7.75 -9.25
CA ILE A 167 3.21 -8.04 -8.80
C ILE A 167 3.25 -9.40 -8.11
N MET A 168 4.36 -10.12 -8.24
CA MET A 168 4.69 -11.27 -7.41
C MET A 168 6.00 -11.00 -6.69
N HIS A 169 6.00 -11.19 -5.36
CA HIS A 169 7.13 -10.83 -4.51
C HIS A 169 7.22 -11.73 -3.28
N ALA A 170 8.35 -11.65 -2.58
CA ALA A 170 8.57 -12.29 -1.29
C ALA A 170 9.04 -11.24 -0.27
N GLU A 171 8.65 -11.43 0.99
CA GLU A 171 9.05 -10.61 2.15
C GLU A 171 9.53 -11.56 3.26
N MET A 172 10.85 -11.64 3.42
CA MET A 172 11.49 -12.62 4.30
C MET A 172 12.25 -11.91 5.43
N PRO A 173 12.02 -12.26 6.71
CA PRO A 173 12.74 -11.67 7.82
C PRO A 173 14.22 -12.04 7.78
N ARG A 174 15.07 -11.09 8.17
CA ARG A 174 16.47 -11.40 8.52
C ARG A 174 16.55 -12.10 9.85
N GLN A 175 17.56 -12.94 10.00
CA GLN A 175 17.90 -13.48 11.32
C GLN A 175 18.60 -12.40 12.14
N ASN A 176 17.98 -11.98 13.23
CA ASN A 176 18.61 -11.08 14.19
C ASN A 176 19.68 -11.83 14.99
N PRO A 177 20.85 -11.22 15.27
CA PRO A 177 21.95 -11.88 15.98
C PRO A 177 21.59 -12.45 17.37
N ASP A 178 20.61 -11.85 18.03
CA ASP A 178 20.10 -12.26 19.35
C ASP A 178 18.92 -13.25 19.26
N GLY A 179 18.54 -13.65 18.05
CA GLY A 179 17.39 -14.53 17.81
C GLY A 179 16.02 -13.88 18.00
N SER A 180 15.98 -12.55 18.21
CA SER A 180 14.71 -11.81 18.35
C SER A 180 13.90 -11.81 17.06
N ALA A 181 12.58 -11.66 17.19
CA ALA A 181 11.67 -11.57 16.06
C ALA A 181 11.74 -10.18 15.39
N ASN A 182 11.42 -10.14 14.10
CA ASN A 182 11.25 -8.90 13.35
C ASN A 182 9.82 -8.38 13.56
N VAL A 183 9.68 -7.10 13.86
CA VAL A 183 8.40 -6.49 14.23
C VAL A 183 8.14 -5.29 13.33
N GLY A 184 6.92 -5.22 12.79
CA GLY A 184 6.54 -4.15 11.87
C GLY A 184 5.05 -4.13 11.60
N LEU A 185 4.66 -3.26 10.68
CA LEU A 185 3.28 -3.03 10.28
C LEU A 185 3.17 -3.19 8.77
N GLN A 186 2.12 -3.89 8.32
CA GLN A 186 1.72 -3.98 6.92
C GLN A 186 0.36 -3.30 6.74
N LEU A 187 0.32 -2.18 6.02
CA LEU A 187 -0.90 -1.46 5.67
C LEU A 187 -1.20 -1.66 4.19
N TRP A 188 -2.40 -2.15 3.86
CA TRP A 188 -2.88 -2.18 2.49
C TRP A 188 -3.79 -0.99 2.22
N VAL A 189 -3.50 -0.27 1.15
CA VAL A 189 -4.24 0.92 0.71
C VAL A 189 -4.81 0.65 -0.69
N ASP A 190 -6.10 0.85 -0.85
CA ASP A 190 -6.77 0.67 -2.14
C ASP A 190 -6.28 1.69 -3.16
N LEU A 191 -6.09 1.26 -4.41
CA LEU A 191 -5.82 2.18 -5.51
C LEU A 191 -7.13 2.74 -6.08
N PRO A 192 -7.16 4.01 -6.51
CA PRO A 192 -8.25 4.53 -7.32
C PRO A 192 -8.46 3.63 -8.53
N GLN A 193 -9.71 3.38 -8.91
CA GLN A 193 -10.06 2.49 -10.03
C GLN A 193 -9.19 2.74 -11.28
N LYS A 194 -8.98 4.02 -11.65
CA LYS A 194 -8.18 4.43 -12.80
C LYS A 194 -6.69 4.07 -12.73
N LEU A 195 -6.17 3.77 -11.52
CA LEU A 195 -4.77 3.43 -11.27
C LEU A 195 -4.57 1.94 -10.97
N LYS A 196 -5.64 1.14 -10.83
CA LYS A 196 -5.51 -0.31 -10.57
C LYS A 196 -4.78 -1.09 -11.67
N ALA A 197 -4.67 -0.52 -12.88
CA ALA A 197 -3.93 -1.12 -14.00
C ALA A 197 -2.57 -0.45 -14.27
N CYS A 198 -2.08 0.42 -13.38
CA CYS A 198 -0.76 1.03 -13.54
C CYS A 198 0.36 0.00 -13.41
N GLU A 199 1.56 0.34 -13.90
CA GLU A 199 2.74 -0.50 -13.67
C GLU A 199 3.08 -0.58 -12.18
N PRO A 200 3.55 -1.74 -11.70
CA PRO A 200 4.06 -1.86 -10.34
C PRO A 200 5.21 -0.90 -10.09
N ARG A 201 5.31 -0.39 -8.86
CA ARG A 201 6.30 0.62 -8.48
C ARG A 201 6.71 0.44 -7.02
N TYR A 202 7.97 0.75 -6.71
CA TYR A 202 8.48 0.84 -5.34
C TYR A 202 8.92 2.26 -5.01
N ARG A 203 8.69 2.66 -3.77
CA ARG A 203 9.35 3.79 -3.13
C ARG A 203 9.74 3.39 -1.72
N ASP A 204 11.02 3.10 -1.54
CA ASP A 204 11.60 2.95 -0.20
C ASP A 204 11.73 4.33 0.46
N LEU A 205 11.52 4.44 1.76
CA LEU A 205 11.74 5.64 2.54
C LEU A 205 12.61 5.28 3.75
N ARG A 206 13.85 5.76 3.77
CA ARG A 206 14.78 5.46 4.86
C ARG A 206 14.43 6.26 6.11
N ALA A 207 14.73 5.67 7.27
CA ALA A 207 14.43 6.27 8.57
C ALA A 207 15.03 7.68 8.75
N ASP A 208 16.18 7.94 8.15
CA ASP A 208 16.90 9.21 8.19
C ASP A 208 16.37 10.26 7.21
N GLU A 209 15.59 9.85 6.20
CA GLU A 209 14.87 10.76 5.29
C GLU A 209 13.59 11.31 5.94
N ILE A 210 13.08 10.70 7.02
CA ILE A 210 11.77 11.04 7.60
C ILE A 210 11.87 12.33 8.43
N PRO A 211 11.14 13.41 8.05
CA PRO A 211 11.08 14.63 8.84
C PRO A 211 10.48 14.38 10.23
N ARG A 212 10.96 15.13 11.22
CA ARG A 212 10.49 15.05 12.61
C ARG A 212 9.84 16.35 13.03
N ALA A 213 8.72 16.24 13.73
CA ALA A 213 8.05 17.34 14.40
C ALA A 213 8.04 17.10 15.91
N THR A 214 7.94 18.18 16.68
CA THR A 214 7.81 18.12 18.14
C THR A 214 6.63 18.96 18.61
N ALA A 215 6.04 18.57 19.74
CA ALA A 215 4.98 19.33 20.41
C ALA A 215 5.14 19.27 21.94
N ASP A 216 4.35 20.10 22.63
CA ASP A 216 4.23 20.11 24.09
C ASP A 216 5.59 20.20 24.79
N ASP A 217 6.34 21.26 24.45
CA ASP A 217 7.68 21.53 24.98
C ASP A 217 8.67 20.34 24.86
N GLY A 218 8.52 19.54 23.80
CA GLY A 218 9.40 18.40 23.50
C GLY A 218 9.01 17.11 24.23
N LYS A 219 7.82 17.05 24.82
CA LYS A 219 7.24 15.81 25.36
C LYS A 219 6.65 14.89 24.29
N VAL A 220 6.40 15.43 23.09
CA VAL A 220 5.89 14.67 21.94
C VAL A 220 6.93 14.70 20.80
N ASP A 221 7.32 13.53 20.31
CA ASP A 221 8.13 13.32 19.09
C ASP A 221 7.24 12.67 18.02
N ILE A 222 7.27 13.21 16.81
CA ILE A 222 6.41 12.77 15.70
C ILE A 222 7.30 12.57 14.47
N LYS A 223 7.37 11.34 13.97
CA LYS A 223 7.91 11.06 12.64
C LYS A 223 6.81 11.31 11.60
N VAL A 224 7.02 12.29 10.73
CA VAL A 224 6.07 12.68 9.68
C VAL A 224 6.34 11.83 8.44
N ILE A 225 5.96 10.55 8.50
CA ILE A 225 6.19 9.57 7.41
C ILE A 225 5.51 10.02 6.13
N SER A 226 4.22 10.36 6.23
CA SER A 226 3.47 10.97 5.13
C SER A 226 2.42 11.94 5.68
N GLY A 227 2.28 13.10 5.03
CA GLY A 227 1.35 14.15 5.45
C GLY A 227 2.04 15.32 6.14
N ARG A 228 1.42 15.86 7.18
CA ARG A 228 1.90 17.03 7.91
C ARG A 228 1.62 16.94 9.42
N SER A 229 2.54 17.43 10.22
CA SER A 229 2.34 17.57 11.67
C SER A 229 3.10 18.77 12.21
N GLN A 230 2.45 19.59 13.05
CA GLN A 230 3.06 20.75 13.73
C GLN A 230 3.88 21.67 12.80
N GLY A 231 3.37 21.90 11.59
CA GLY A 231 4.02 22.75 10.58
C GLY A 231 5.16 22.07 9.79
N VAL A 232 5.46 20.80 10.05
CA VAL A 232 6.45 20.00 9.31
C VAL A 232 5.72 19.12 8.29
N ASP A 233 6.09 19.27 7.02
CA ASP A 233 5.60 18.45 5.92
C ASP A 233 6.50 17.21 5.73
N SER A 234 5.91 16.09 5.31
CA SER A 234 6.65 14.90 4.90
C SER A 234 7.38 15.09 3.57
N VAL A 235 8.22 14.11 3.21
CA VAL A 235 8.61 13.93 1.81
C VAL A 235 7.37 13.64 0.93
N ARG A 236 7.48 13.92 -0.37
CA ARG A 236 6.40 13.78 -1.35
C ARG A 236 6.55 12.52 -2.21
N ASP A 237 5.53 12.25 -3.01
CA ASP A 237 5.52 11.20 -4.05
C ASP A 237 5.78 9.78 -3.52
N LEU A 238 5.20 9.45 -2.37
CA LEU A 238 5.30 8.13 -1.75
C LEU A 238 4.30 7.13 -2.35
N ALA A 239 3.01 7.44 -2.27
CA ALA A 239 1.89 6.58 -2.63
C ALA A 239 0.93 7.29 -3.61
N TYR A 240 0.23 6.54 -4.45
CA TYR A 240 -0.75 7.12 -5.38
C TYR A 240 -2.03 7.56 -4.66
N THR A 241 -2.46 6.77 -3.68
CA THR A 241 -3.58 7.12 -2.82
C THR A 241 -3.09 7.99 -1.66
N PRO A 242 -3.65 9.19 -1.46
CA PRO A 242 -3.25 10.05 -0.35
C PRO A 242 -3.49 9.36 1.00
N VAL A 243 -2.40 9.13 1.71
CA VAL A 243 -2.37 8.52 3.04
C VAL A 243 -1.40 9.30 3.90
N TRP A 244 -1.84 9.65 5.09
CA TRP A 244 -1.01 10.19 6.17
C TRP A 244 -0.69 9.07 7.15
N ILE A 245 0.56 9.00 7.54
CA ILE A 245 1.08 8.10 8.55
C ILE A 245 1.99 8.95 9.43
N LEU A 246 1.66 9.02 10.71
CA LEU A 246 2.44 9.74 11.72
C LEU A 246 2.77 8.74 12.83
N ASP A 247 4.06 8.53 13.10
CA ASP A 247 4.50 7.71 14.24
C ASP A 247 4.81 8.62 15.42
N VAL A 248 3.96 8.57 16.42
CA VAL A 248 3.93 9.47 17.57
C VAL A 248 4.45 8.74 18.79
N THR A 249 5.40 9.36 19.49
CA THR A 249 5.85 8.95 20.83
C THR A 249 5.60 10.08 21.81
N MET A 250 4.91 9.77 22.92
CA MET A 250 4.49 10.70 23.97
C MET A 250 5.06 10.28 25.32
N LYS A 251 5.79 11.19 25.96
CA LYS A 251 6.24 11.02 27.36
C LYS A 251 5.05 11.09 28.33
N PRO A 252 5.21 10.67 29.61
CA PRO A 252 4.20 10.89 30.64
C PRO A 252 3.78 12.37 30.76
N GLY A 253 2.48 12.60 30.94
CA GLY A 253 1.88 13.94 31.07
C GLY A 253 1.94 14.79 29.79
N ALA A 254 2.13 14.18 28.63
CA ALA A 254 2.19 14.87 27.35
C ALA A 254 0.80 15.06 26.75
N ARG A 255 0.63 16.12 25.96
CA ARG A 255 -0.58 16.38 25.18
C ARG A 255 -0.29 16.61 23.71
N LEU A 256 -1.16 16.10 22.85
CA LEU A 256 -1.08 16.31 21.40
C LEU A 256 -2.46 16.66 20.85
N ALA A 257 -2.50 17.69 20.02
CA ALA A 257 -3.59 17.98 19.10
C ALA A 257 -3.05 17.88 17.66
N GLN A 258 -3.44 16.83 16.94
CA GLN A 258 -3.00 16.58 15.58
C GLN A 258 -4.10 16.98 14.60
N GLU A 259 -3.80 17.93 13.72
CA GLU A 259 -4.66 18.30 12.59
C GLU A 259 -4.73 17.15 11.57
N ILE A 260 -5.90 16.90 11.01
CA ILE A 260 -6.13 15.93 9.94
C ILE A 260 -7.15 16.49 8.93
N PRO A 261 -7.05 16.17 7.63
CA PRO A 261 -8.00 16.68 6.64
C PRO A 261 -9.44 16.27 6.95
N LYS A 262 -10.39 17.22 6.91
CA LYS A 262 -11.79 16.99 7.32
C LYS A 262 -12.48 15.87 6.55
N SER A 263 -12.21 15.78 5.25
CA SER A 263 -12.83 14.80 4.37
C SER A 263 -12.19 13.41 4.48
N TRP A 264 -11.16 13.22 5.31
CA TRP A 264 -10.43 11.96 5.36
C TRP A 264 -10.97 11.00 6.42
N ASN A 265 -10.88 9.70 6.15
CA ASN A 265 -11.07 8.67 7.16
C ASN A 265 -9.80 8.56 7.99
N ALA A 266 -9.93 8.43 9.32
CA ALA A 266 -8.79 8.39 10.23
C ALA A 266 -8.98 7.36 11.33
N PHE A 267 -7.87 6.74 11.73
CA PHE A 267 -7.80 5.82 12.84
C PHE A 267 -6.42 5.89 13.52
N ILE A 268 -6.34 5.36 14.74
CA ILE A 268 -5.09 5.20 15.49
C ILE A 268 -4.81 3.74 15.71
N TYR A 269 -3.55 3.33 15.63
CA TYR A 269 -3.09 2.02 16.07
C TYR A 269 -2.07 2.15 17.20
N THR A 270 -2.37 1.61 18.39
CA THR A 270 -1.52 1.75 19.58
C THR A 270 -0.45 0.65 19.66
N LEU A 271 0.79 1.01 20.02
CA LEU A 271 1.94 0.11 20.05
C LEU A 271 2.46 -0.14 21.47
N THR A 272 2.69 0.91 22.26
CA THR A 272 3.20 0.83 23.64
C THR A 272 2.56 1.88 24.53
N GLY A 273 2.63 1.68 25.85
CA GLY A 273 2.00 2.55 26.84
C GLY A 273 0.48 2.66 26.72
N THR A 274 -0.09 3.53 27.55
CA THR A 274 -1.53 3.82 27.58
C THR A 274 -1.75 5.28 27.22
N THR A 275 -2.69 5.55 26.31
CA THR A 275 -3.04 6.91 25.88
C THR A 275 -4.54 7.14 25.99
N ASN A 276 -4.90 8.33 26.45
CA ASN A 276 -6.28 8.83 26.48
C ASN A 276 -6.56 9.58 25.17
N PHE A 277 -7.55 9.11 24.40
CA PHE A 277 -7.99 9.76 23.16
C PHE A 277 -9.38 10.34 23.30
N GLY A 278 -9.66 11.47 22.66
CA GLY A 278 -10.98 12.10 22.66
C GLY A 278 -11.01 13.47 23.35
N ASN A 279 -12.16 14.15 23.29
CA ASN A 279 -12.28 15.55 23.69
C ASN A 279 -13.05 15.72 25.00
N GLY A 280 -12.32 15.85 26.11
CA GLY A 280 -12.88 16.12 27.42
C GLY A 280 -13.48 14.89 28.12
N PRO A 281 -13.82 15.00 29.41
CA PRO A 281 -13.95 13.84 30.30
C PRO A 281 -15.02 12.80 29.94
N LYS A 282 -16.03 13.17 29.13
CA LYS A 282 -17.12 12.26 28.74
C LYS A 282 -16.84 11.48 27.46
N ASP A 283 -16.01 12.04 26.58
CA ASP A 283 -15.73 11.49 25.26
C ASP A 283 -14.30 10.90 25.18
N THR A 284 -13.52 11.07 26.25
CA THR A 284 -12.20 10.46 26.39
C THR A 284 -12.29 8.96 26.67
N GLN A 285 -11.51 8.17 25.91
CA GLN A 285 -11.31 6.75 26.13
C GLN A 285 -9.84 6.48 26.42
N THR A 286 -9.58 5.74 27.50
CA THR A 286 -8.25 5.21 27.84
C THR A 286 -7.98 3.95 27.04
N ILE A 287 -6.95 3.98 26.19
CA ILE A 287 -6.63 2.92 25.24
C ILE A 287 -5.25 2.35 25.53
N THR A 288 -5.19 1.03 25.68
CA THR A 288 -3.97 0.25 25.89
C THR A 288 -3.37 -0.21 24.56
N PRO A 289 -2.19 -0.86 24.53
CA PRO A 289 -1.56 -1.30 23.29
C PRO A 289 -2.43 -2.22 22.41
N TYR A 290 -2.09 -2.26 21.12
CA TYR A 290 -2.67 -3.13 20.08
C TYR A 290 -4.14 -2.87 19.76
N HIS A 291 -4.65 -1.70 20.07
CA HIS A 291 -6.00 -1.28 19.71
C HIS A 291 -6.01 -0.49 18.42
N ASN A 292 -7.07 -0.65 17.64
CA ASN A 292 -7.45 0.26 16.58
C ASN A 292 -8.58 1.16 17.09
N VAL A 293 -8.33 2.48 17.11
CA VAL A 293 -9.29 3.51 17.49
C VAL A 293 -9.77 4.19 16.22
N VAL A 294 -11.02 3.93 15.84
CA VAL A 294 -11.62 4.43 14.60
C VAL A 294 -12.37 5.72 14.93
N PHE A 295 -12.10 6.77 14.17
CA PHE A 295 -12.78 8.07 14.34
C PHE A 295 -13.93 8.21 13.35
N GLU A 296 -14.92 9.01 13.74
CA GLU A 296 -15.88 9.55 12.78
C GLU A 296 -15.19 10.51 11.79
N GLN A 297 -15.83 10.78 10.66
CA GLN A 297 -15.28 11.72 9.66
C GLN A 297 -15.38 13.20 10.08
N PRO A 298 -16.48 13.68 10.71
CA PRO A 298 -16.57 15.07 11.15
C PRO A 298 -15.47 15.47 12.13
N GLY A 299 -14.92 16.66 11.91
CA GLY A 299 -13.83 17.24 12.69
C GLY A 299 -12.48 17.21 11.96
N ASP A 300 -11.55 18.02 12.45
CA ASP A 300 -10.21 18.22 11.87
C ASP A 300 -9.08 18.00 12.87
N ILE A 301 -9.37 17.60 14.11
CA ILE A 301 -8.34 17.33 15.12
C ILE A 301 -8.55 15.99 15.81
N ILE A 302 -7.46 15.25 15.99
CA ILE A 302 -7.35 14.13 16.92
C ILE A 302 -6.57 14.61 18.15
N THR A 303 -7.14 14.39 19.34
CA THR A 303 -6.50 14.70 20.63
C THR A 303 -5.99 13.43 21.30
N ALA A 304 -4.81 13.52 21.89
CA ALA A 304 -4.18 12.46 22.67
C ALA A 304 -3.54 13.05 23.93
N GLU A 305 -3.69 12.38 25.06
CA GLU A 305 -3.06 12.75 26.33
C GLU A 305 -2.53 11.51 27.05
N THR A 306 -1.36 11.61 27.66
CA THR A 306 -0.83 10.58 28.57
C THR A 306 -0.95 11.07 30.02
N GLU A 307 -1.13 10.13 30.95
CA GLU A 307 -1.18 10.49 32.38
C GLU A 307 0.20 10.93 32.89
N GLU A 308 0.26 11.96 33.74
CA GLU A 308 1.51 12.44 34.36
C GLU A 308 2.22 11.32 35.16
N GLY A 309 1.44 10.40 35.75
CA GLY A 309 1.95 9.26 36.51
C GLY A 309 2.27 8.01 35.70
N ALA A 310 2.20 8.07 34.36
CA ALA A 310 2.52 6.92 33.51
C ALA A 310 4.00 6.49 33.68
N THR A 311 4.25 5.18 33.66
CA THR A 311 5.58 4.61 33.92
C THR A 311 6.39 4.33 32.65
N GLU A 312 5.78 4.47 31.48
CA GLU A 312 6.41 4.25 30.17
C GLU A 312 5.88 5.27 29.15
N ASP A 313 6.65 5.51 28.09
CA ASP A 313 6.23 6.32 26.96
C ASP A 313 5.12 5.61 26.18
N SER A 314 4.12 6.36 25.73
CA SER A 314 3.13 5.81 24.80
C SER A 314 3.54 6.05 23.36
N ARG A 315 3.41 5.01 22.53
CA ARG A 315 3.68 5.06 21.09
C ARG A 315 2.49 4.57 20.30
N PHE A 316 2.10 5.31 19.28
CA PHE A 316 0.99 4.96 18.41
C PHE A 316 1.15 5.59 17.03
N LEU A 317 0.46 5.02 16.04
CA LEU A 317 0.35 5.61 14.72
C LEU A 317 -0.96 6.35 14.57
N ILE A 318 -0.92 7.59 14.04
CA ILE A 318 -2.10 8.25 13.48
C ILE A 318 -2.09 8.00 11.98
N ILE A 319 -3.15 7.38 11.46
CA ILE A 319 -3.27 7.04 10.05
C ILE A 319 -4.56 7.68 9.51
N ALA A 320 -4.45 8.46 8.44
CA ALA A 320 -5.58 9.08 7.77
C ALA A 320 -5.47 8.93 6.25
N GLY A 321 -6.58 8.79 5.54
CA GLY A 321 -6.54 8.60 4.09
C GLY A 321 -7.78 9.15 3.42
N GLN A 322 -7.62 9.60 2.18
CA GLN A 322 -8.75 10.07 1.37
C GLN A 322 -9.66 8.88 1.03
N PRO A 323 -10.93 8.88 1.47
CA PRO A 323 -11.86 7.82 1.11
C PRO A 323 -12.07 7.83 -0.40
N LEU A 324 -12.06 6.64 -0.99
CA LEU A 324 -12.38 6.44 -2.39
C LEU A 324 -13.86 6.13 -2.51
N ASP A 325 -14.57 6.90 -3.34
CA ASP A 325 -15.94 6.63 -3.74
C ASP A 325 -15.97 5.56 -4.84
N GLN A 326 -15.65 4.32 -4.44
CA GLN A 326 -15.63 3.17 -5.33
C GLN A 326 -15.99 1.89 -4.59
N LYS A 327 -16.48 0.89 -5.33
CA LYS A 327 -16.73 -0.43 -4.78
C LYS A 327 -15.41 -1.16 -4.53
N VAL A 328 -15.28 -1.80 -3.37
CA VAL A 328 -14.15 -2.68 -3.04
C VAL A 328 -14.62 -4.13 -3.13
N VAL A 329 -13.99 -4.91 -4.01
CA VAL A 329 -14.16 -6.36 -4.10
C VAL A 329 -12.79 -6.99 -3.88
N GLN A 330 -12.62 -7.61 -2.71
CA GLN A 330 -11.38 -8.24 -2.31
C GLN A 330 -11.57 -9.76 -2.24
N TYR A 331 -10.65 -10.50 -2.83
CA TYR A 331 -10.53 -11.94 -2.63
C TYR A 331 -9.06 -12.33 -2.56
N GLY A 332 -8.60 -12.66 -1.35
CA GLY A 332 -7.19 -12.94 -1.07
C GLY A 332 -6.30 -11.75 -1.49
N PRO A 333 -5.30 -11.96 -2.37
CA PRO A 333 -4.34 -10.95 -2.79
C PRO A 333 -4.86 -9.94 -3.83
N PHE A 334 -6.08 -10.12 -4.35
CA PHE A 334 -6.59 -9.31 -5.44
C PHE A 334 -7.73 -8.40 -4.97
N VAL A 335 -7.59 -7.11 -5.27
CA VAL A 335 -8.52 -6.07 -4.84
C VAL A 335 -8.95 -5.26 -6.05
N MET A 336 -10.16 -5.52 -6.54
CA MET A 336 -10.73 -4.89 -7.73
C MET A 336 -12.07 -4.20 -7.41
N ASN A 337 -12.77 -3.70 -8.42
CA ASN A 337 -14.04 -3.00 -8.25
C ASN A 337 -15.26 -3.88 -8.59
N SER A 338 -15.07 -5.04 -9.23
CA SER A 338 -16.12 -6.04 -9.51
C SER A 338 -15.68 -7.49 -9.24
N GLN A 339 -16.64 -8.43 -9.19
CA GLN A 339 -16.32 -9.85 -9.03
C GLN A 339 -15.66 -10.41 -10.29
N GLU A 340 -16.08 -9.93 -11.45
CA GLU A 340 -15.56 -10.28 -12.76
C GLU A 340 -14.09 -9.88 -12.89
N GLU A 341 -13.73 -8.68 -12.41
CA GLU A 341 -12.33 -8.22 -12.40
C GLU A 341 -11.45 -9.05 -11.45
N VAL A 342 -11.97 -9.43 -10.28
CA VAL A 342 -11.25 -10.33 -9.37
C VAL A 342 -11.05 -11.70 -10.01
N TYR A 343 -12.08 -12.26 -10.65
CA TYR A 343 -11.95 -13.52 -11.37
C TYR A 343 -10.93 -13.42 -12.50
N GLN A 344 -10.94 -12.33 -13.26
CA GLN A 344 -9.95 -12.08 -14.30
C GLN A 344 -8.53 -11.99 -13.72
N ALA A 345 -8.34 -11.39 -12.53
CA ALA A 345 -7.05 -11.36 -11.84
C ALA A 345 -6.52 -12.76 -11.50
N PHE A 346 -7.40 -13.68 -11.09
CA PHE A 346 -7.03 -15.08 -10.90
C PHE A 346 -6.61 -15.75 -12.20
N VAL A 347 -7.40 -15.58 -13.27
CA VAL A 347 -7.06 -16.13 -14.59
C VAL A 347 -5.70 -15.61 -15.04
N ASP A 348 -5.51 -14.30 -15.00
CA ASP A 348 -4.27 -13.63 -15.42
C ASP A 348 -3.05 -14.12 -14.64
N PHE A 349 -3.18 -14.32 -13.33
CA PHE A 349 -2.11 -14.88 -12.51
C PHE A 349 -1.79 -16.33 -12.90
N GLN A 350 -2.82 -17.16 -13.08
CA GLN A 350 -2.66 -18.58 -13.46
C GLN A 350 -2.10 -18.77 -14.87
N THR A 351 -2.42 -17.88 -15.80
CA THR A 351 -1.95 -17.92 -17.19
C THR A 351 -0.73 -17.05 -17.45
N ALA A 352 -0.16 -16.42 -16.41
CA ALA A 352 0.97 -15.49 -16.50
C ALA A 352 0.75 -14.43 -17.59
N SER A 353 -0.34 -13.68 -17.50
CA SER A 353 -0.73 -12.67 -18.51
C SER A 353 -1.17 -11.35 -17.88
N ASN A 354 -1.26 -10.30 -18.69
CA ASN A 354 -1.80 -8.99 -18.34
C ASN A 354 -1.21 -8.39 -17.07
N GLY A 355 0.12 -8.39 -16.96
CA GLY A 355 0.86 -7.90 -15.78
C GLY A 355 1.56 -8.99 -14.99
N PHE A 356 1.17 -10.25 -15.16
CA PHE A 356 1.83 -11.39 -14.50
C PHE A 356 2.76 -12.20 -15.44
N GLU A 357 3.14 -11.68 -16.61
CA GLU A 357 3.99 -12.40 -17.57
C GLU A 357 5.32 -12.88 -16.96
N ARG A 358 5.84 -12.12 -15.99
CA ARG A 358 7.09 -12.43 -15.30
C ARG A 358 6.94 -13.46 -14.19
N SER A 359 5.73 -13.90 -13.85
CA SER A 359 5.53 -14.96 -12.84
C SER A 359 5.93 -16.33 -13.37
N LEU A 360 5.93 -16.52 -14.69
CA LEU A 360 6.24 -17.82 -15.31
C LEU A 360 7.70 -18.22 -15.05
N GLY A 361 7.88 -19.23 -14.21
CA GLY A 361 9.21 -19.77 -13.87
C GLY A 361 10.04 -18.88 -12.94
N TRP A 362 9.48 -17.77 -12.44
CA TRP A 362 10.15 -16.95 -11.44
C TRP A 362 10.01 -17.59 -10.06
N GLN A 363 11.10 -17.53 -9.29
CA GLN A 363 11.15 -17.87 -7.88
C GLN A 363 12.10 -16.88 -7.21
N SER A 364 11.71 -16.32 -6.06
CA SER A 364 12.63 -15.48 -5.31
C SER A 364 13.80 -16.29 -4.76
N GLU A 365 14.98 -15.68 -4.64
CA GLU A 365 16.11 -16.31 -3.94
C GLU A 365 15.84 -16.40 -2.44
N ILE A 366 15.20 -15.37 -1.87
CA ILE A 366 14.95 -15.28 -0.42
C ILE A 366 13.88 -16.29 0.06
N GLY A 367 12.89 -16.60 -0.78
CA GLY A 367 11.80 -17.52 -0.46
C GLY A 367 12.19 -19.00 -0.51
N LYS A 368 13.28 -19.35 -1.20
CA LYS A 368 13.76 -20.75 -1.32
C LYS A 368 14.03 -21.42 0.03
N SER A 369 14.42 -20.63 1.03
CA SER A 369 14.68 -21.10 2.40
C SER A 369 13.47 -21.75 3.08
N MET A 370 12.26 -21.52 2.56
CA MET A 370 10.99 -22.05 3.08
C MET A 370 10.38 -23.16 2.21
N ALA A 371 10.98 -23.47 1.05
CA ALA A 371 10.50 -24.51 0.15
C ALA A 371 11.08 -25.87 0.59
N HIS A 372 10.39 -26.55 1.52
CA HIS A 372 10.67 -27.94 1.90
C HIS A 372 9.40 -28.78 1.84
#